data_AF-A0A838LDZ3-F1
#
_entry.id   AF-A0A838LDZ3-F1
#
_cell.length_a   1.000
_cell.length_b   1.000
_cell.length_c   1.000
_cell.angle_alpha   90.00
_cell.angle_beta   90.00
_cell.angle_gamma   90.00
#
_symmetry.space_group_name_H-M   'P 1'
#
loop_
_entity.id
_entity.type
_entity.pdbx_description
1 polymer ?
#
loop_
_entity_poly.entity_id
_entity_poly.type
_entity_poly.pdbx_seq_one_letter_code
_entity_poly.pdbx_strand_id
1 'polypeptide(L)'
;MSGDEHDEHDEQVGTVAEEAAKLLGALSDWAKDQGADLGHTVAGFADHAARTARDVDQHLATGAAECRWCPVCRTVHALRQTSPEVRAQLTSAAASLLQAASAMLATTVPGQAGQQGHRSGVEHIDLDDGPADWPDDTNENSEEGDR
;
A
#
# COMPACT_ATOMS: atom_id res chain seq x y z
N MET A 1 -41.11 4.23 -16.29
CA MET A 1 -40.88 3.87 -14.88
C MET A 1 -39.96 2.66 -14.89
N SER A 2 -38.66 2.90 -14.80
CA SER A 2 -37.64 1.86 -14.61
C SER A 2 -36.55 2.55 -13.80
N GLY A 3 -36.63 2.40 -12.48
CA GLY A 3 -35.54 2.75 -11.59
C GLY A 3 -34.61 1.55 -11.55
N ASP A 4 -33.42 1.71 -12.11
CA ASP A 4 -32.30 0.81 -11.87
C ASP A 4 -31.98 0.87 -10.37
N GLU A 5 -32.15 -0.26 -9.71
CA GLU A 5 -31.73 -0.49 -8.33
C GLU A 5 -30.19 -0.60 -8.37
N HIS A 6 -29.53 0.53 -8.09
CA HIS A 6 -28.11 0.52 -7.75
C HIS A 6 -27.98 -0.21 -6.42
N ASP A 7 -27.57 -1.47 -6.47
CA ASP A 7 -27.14 -2.26 -5.32
C ASP A 7 -25.88 -1.58 -4.76
N GLU A 8 -26.10 -0.73 -3.76
CA GLU A 8 -25.05 -0.08 -2.98
C GLU A 8 -24.26 -1.16 -2.22
N HIS A 9 -23.17 -1.61 -2.83
CA HIS A 9 -22.05 -2.26 -2.13
C HIS A 9 -21.39 -1.23 -1.18
N ASP A 10 -22.14 -0.71 -0.21
CA ASP A 10 -21.58 -0.11 0.99
C ASP A 10 -21.08 -1.27 1.85
N GLU A 11 -19.82 -1.66 1.63
CA GLU A 11 -19.10 -2.46 2.61
C GLU A 11 -19.08 -1.68 3.92
N GLN A 12 -20.04 -2.01 4.78
CA GLN A 12 -20.25 -1.35 6.05
C GLN A 12 -19.03 -1.62 6.92
N VAL A 13 -18.15 -0.63 6.99
CA VAL A 13 -16.97 -0.64 7.84
C VAL A 13 -17.37 -1.01 9.27
N GLY A 14 -16.75 -2.06 9.80
CA GLY A 14 -17.04 -2.57 11.14
C GLY A 14 -16.60 -1.61 12.24
N THR A 15 -16.64 -2.07 13.50
CA THR A 15 -16.09 -1.26 14.59
C THR A 15 -14.58 -1.05 14.41
N VAL A 16 -14.04 0.07 14.91
CA VAL A 16 -12.59 0.35 14.85
C VAL A 16 -11.75 -0.80 15.42
N ALA A 17 -12.25 -1.47 16.48
CA ALA A 17 -11.57 -2.61 17.07
C ALA A 17 -11.55 -3.83 16.13
N GLU A 18 -12.65 -4.10 15.44
CA GLU A 18 -12.77 -5.17 14.44
C GLU A 18 -11.78 -4.95 13.28
N GLU A 19 -11.77 -3.74 12.71
CA GLU A 19 -10.88 -3.40 11.59
C GLU A 19 -9.41 -3.37 12.01
N ALA A 20 -9.11 -2.93 13.23
CA ALA A 20 -7.76 -3.01 13.79
C ALA A 20 -7.30 -4.47 13.96
N ALA A 21 -8.21 -5.36 14.38
CA ALA A 21 -7.90 -6.79 14.49
C ALA A 21 -7.63 -7.42 13.11
N LYS A 22 -8.41 -7.06 12.09
CA LYS A 22 -8.19 -7.50 10.70
C LYS A 22 -6.84 -7.01 10.16
N LEU A 23 -6.52 -5.73 10.35
CA LEU A 23 -5.23 -5.15 9.96
C LEU A 23 -4.06 -5.85 10.66
N LEU A 24 -4.18 -6.09 11.97
CA LEU A 24 -3.16 -6.78 12.75
C LEU A 24 -3.00 -8.23 12.28
N GLY A 25 -4.09 -8.89 11.92
CA GLY A 25 -4.10 -10.22 11.32
C GLY A 25 -3.31 -10.26 10.01
N ALA A 26 -3.62 -9.35 9.06
CA ALA A 26 -2.90 -9.26 7.79
C ALA A 26 -1.41 -8.94 7.96
N LEU A 27 -1.06 -8.01 8.87
CA LEU A 27 0.33 -7.68 9.20
C LEU A 27 1.08 -8.86 9.82
N SER A 28 0.42 -9.63 10.69
CA SER A 28 1.02 -10.81 11.33
C SER A 28 1.26 -11.94 10.34
N ASP A 29 0.39 -12.10 9.34
CA ASP A 29 0.53 -13.09 8.27
C ASP A 29 1.72 -12.74 7.37
N TRP A 30 1.79 -11.49 6.93
CA TRP A 30 2.95 -10.97 6.20
C TRP A 30 4.26 -11.09 7.00
N ALA A 31 4.23 -10.81 8.30
CA ALA A 31 5.41 -10.93 9.15
C ALA A 31 5.89 -12.38 9.30
N LYS A 32 4.98 -13.36 9.27
CA LYS A 32 5.33 -14.79 9.28
C LYS A 32 6.00 -15.19 7.96
N ASP A 33 5.50 -14.69 6.83
CA ASP A 33 6.11 -14.95 5.51
C ASP A 33 7.54 -14.39 5.41
N GLN A 34 7.84 -13.32 6.14
CA GLN A 34 9.15 -12.67 6.18
C GLN A 34 10.08 -13.14 7.33
N GLY A 35 9.60 -14.05 8.18
CA GLY A 35 10.16 -14.34 9.51
C GLY A 35 11.42 -15.23 9.58
N ALA A 36 11.99 -15.66 8.46
CA ALA A 36 13.16 -16.55 8.50
C ALA A 36 14.51 -15.84 8.79
N ASP A 37 14.58 -14.50 8.79
CA ASP A 37 15.83 -13.78 9.12
C ASP A 37 15.57 -12.36 9.68
N LEU A 38 15.04 -12.29 10.90
CA LEU A 38 14.59 -11.03 11.54
C LEU A 38 15.72 -10.03 11.85
N GLY A 39 16.98 -10.46 11.91
CA GLY A 39 18.12 -9.59 12.25
C GLY A 39 18.62 -8.74 11.08
N HIS A 40 18.78 -9.35 9.91
CA HIS A 40 19.21 -8.64 8.70
C HIS A 40 18.06 -7.88 8.02
N THR A 41 16.83 -8.36 8.15
CA THR A 41 15.64 -7.74 7.57
C THR A 41 15.23 -6.44 8.27
N VAL A 42 15.35 -6.33 9.60
CA VAL A 42 14.97 -5.09 10.31
C VAL A 42 15.93 -3.93 9.99
N ALA A 43 17.24 -4.20 9.93
CA ALA A 43 18.22 -3.20 9.53
C ALA A 43 18.06 -2.80 8.05
N GLY A 44 17.81 -3.78 7.16
CA GLY A 44 17.52 -3.53 5.75
C GLY A 44 16.19 -2.80 5.53
N PHE A 45 15.18 -3.11 6.33
CA PHE A 45 13.88 -2.44 6.32
C PHE A 45 13.98 -1.00 6.82
N ALA A 46 14.72 -0.75 7.90
CA ALA A 46 14.95 0.61 8.40
C ALA A 46 15.66 1.48 7.36
N ASP A 47 16.67 0.92 6.68
CA ASP A 47 17.41 1.60 5.62
C ASP A 47 16.57 1.82 4.35
N HIS A 48 15.76 0.83 3.96
CA HIS A 48 14.79 0.96 2.87
C HIS A 48 13.71 2.00 3.20
N ALA A 49 13.12 1.93 4.38
CA ALA A 49 12.12 2.89 4.86
C ALA A 49 12.69 4.30 4.90
N ALA A 50 13.95 4.49 5.32
CA ALA A 50 14.61 5.79 5.30
C ALA A 50 14.80 6.35 3.88
N ARG A 51 15.15 5.50 2.90
CA ARG A 51 15.26 5.92 1.49
C ARG A 51 13.90 6.25 0.88
N THR A 52 12.92 5.38 1.07
CA THR A 52 11.55 5.60 0.57
C THR A 52 10.94 6.84 1.21
N ALA A 53 11.16 7.07 2.52
CA ALA A 53 10.72 8.30 3.17
C ALA A 53 11.35 9.55 2.56
N ARG A 54 12.64 9.53 2.21
CA ARG A 54 13.34 10.66 1.54
C ARG A 54 12.82 10.91 0.13
N ASP A 55 12.48 9.87 -0.61
CA ASP A 55 11.94 9.96 -1.96
C ASP A 55 10.50 10.52 -1.95
N VAL A 56 9.67 9.96 -1.08
CA VAL A 56 8.31 10.38 -0.85
C VAL A 56 8.24 11.82 -0.30
N ASP A 57 9.17 12.23 0.58
CA ASP A 57 9.24 13.61 1.11
C ASP A 57 9.48 14.66 0.00
N GLN A 58 10.13 14.29 -1.11
CA GLN A 58 10.32 15.18 -2.27
C GLN A 58 9.02 15.43 -3.04
N HIS A 59 8.06 14.51 -2.96
CA HIS A 59 6.79 14.56 -3.69
C HIS A 59 5.58 14.84 -2.79
N LEU A 60 5.70 14.72 -1.47
CA LEU A 60 4.62 15.01 -0.51
C LEU A 60 4.68 16.43 0.05
N ALA A 61 3.50 17.01 0.26
CA ALA A 61 3.32 18.29 0.94
C ALA A 61 4.13 19.45 0.33
N THR A 62 4.24 19.45 -1.01
CA THR A 62 4.87 20.51 -1.82
C THR A 62 4.14 21.85 -1.74
N GLY A 63 2.96 21.88 -1.11
CA GLY A 63 2.11 23.07 -0.98
C GLY A 63 1.15 23.28 -2.15
N ALA A 64 1.08 22.33 -3.09
CA ALA A 64 0.19 22.38 -4.23
C ALA A 64 -1.30 22.27 -3.83
N ALA A 65 -2.21 22.67 -4.72
CA ALA A 65 -3.64 22.80 -4.41
C ALA A 65 -4.31 21.47 -4.04
N GLU A 66 -3.84 20.40 -4.63
CA GLU A 66 -4.15 19.00 -4.39
C GLU A 66 -3.82 18.53 -2.96
N CYS A 67 -2.84 19.15 -2.29
CA CYS A 67 -2.47 18.80 -0.92
C CYS A 67 -3.54 19.15 0.12
N ARG A 68 -4.52 20.00 -0.23
CA ARG A 68 -5.65 20.33 0.68
C ARG A 68 -6.68 19.22 0.82
N TRP A 69 -6.74 18.31 -0.15
CA TRP A 69 -7.76 17.25 -0.23
C TRP A 69 -7.20 15.85 0.01
N CYS A 70 -5.90 15.64 -0.24
CA CYS A 70 -5.24 14.36 0.02
C CYS A 70 -5.10 14.08 1.54
N PRO A 71 -5.62 12.94 2.07
CA PRO A 71 -5.54 12.59 3.50
C PRO A 71 -4.10 12.49 4.00
N VAL A 72 -3.22 11.88 3.19
CA VAL A 72 -1.80 11.71 3.47
C VAL A 72 -1.08 13.05 3.60
N CYS A 73 -1.35 13.97 2.67
CA CYS A 73 -0.79 15.32 2.75
C CYS A 73 -1.27 16.06 4.01
N ARG A 74 -2.53 15.88 4.41
CA ARG A 74 -3.10 16.51 5.60
C ARG A 74 -2.49 15.98 6.89
N THR A 75 -2.24 14.67 7.00
CA THR A 75 -1.53 14.08 8.15
C THR A 75 -0.08 14.52 8.20
N VAL A 76 0.65 14.53 7.07
CA VAL A 76 2.03 15.04 7.02
C VAL A 76 2.08 16.51 7.42
N HIS A 77 1.12 17.33 6.98
CA HIS A 77 1.04 18.73 7.39
C HIS A 77 0.81 18.89 8.89
N ALA A 78 -0.12 18.12 9.48
CA ALA A 78 -0.34 18.13 10.93
C ALA A 78 0.93 17.74 11.71
N LEU A 79 1.61 16.67 11.26
CA LEU A 79 2.89 16.25 11.82
C LEU A 79 3.98 17.31 11.64
N ARG A 80 3.98 18.12 10.57
CA ARG A 80 4.93 19.22 10.32
C ARG A 80 4.64 20.49 11.14
N GLN A 81 3.42 20.64 11.65
CA GLN A 81 3.04 21.77 12.51
C GLN A 81 3.27 21.53 14.01
N THR A 82 3.53 20.30 14.44
CA THR A 82 3.91 20.02 15.85
C THR A 82 5.29 20.61 16.19
N SER A 83 5.48 21.09 17.42
CA SER A 83 6.80 21.55 17.86
C SER A 83 7.83 20.40 17.86
N PRO A 84 9.13 20.70 17.65
CA PRO A 84 10.18 19.68 17.66
C PRO A 84 10.27 18.93 19.00
N GLU A 85 9.93 19.57 20.11
CA GLU A 85 9.88 18.93 21.44
C GLU A 85 8.77 17.88 21.50
N VAL A 86 7.58 18.19 20.95
CA VAL A 86 6.46 17.25 20.91
C VAL A 86 6.78 16.06 20.01
N ARG A 87 7.43 16.30 18.86
CA ARG A 87 7.90 15.20 18.01
C ARG A 87 8.87 14.28 18.72
N ALA A 88 9.85 14.82 19.45
CA ALA A 88 10.81 14.01 20.17
C ALA A 88 10.11 13.09 21.20
N GLN A 89 9.11 13.61 21.92
CA GLN A 89 8.33 12.80 22.84
C GLN A 89 7.48 11.74 22.14
N LEU A 90 6.85 12.08 21.01
CA LEU A 90 6.11 11.11 20.20
C LEU A 90 7.00 9.99 19.69
N THR A 91 8.20 10.30 19.18
CA THR A 91 9.18 9.30 18.74
C THR A 91 9.60 8.39 19.90
N SER A 92 9.84 8.94 21.08
CA SER A 92 10.16 8.15 22.28
C SER A 92 9.01 7.22 22.66
N ALA A 93 7.78 7.73 22.68
CA ALA A 93 6.59 6.93 22.99
C ALA A 93 6.36 5.82 21.97
N ALA A 94 6.52 6.14 20.68
CA ALA A 94 6.42 5.17 19.59
C ALA A 94 7.46 4.06 19.72
N ALA A 95 8.71 4.40 20.06
CA ALA A 95 9.76 3.41 20.30
C ALA A 95 9.38 2.46 21.46
N SER A 96 8.90 2.99 22.59
CA SER A 96 8.45 2.18 23.72
C SER A 96 7.26 1.28 23.37
N LEU A 97 6.31 1.78 22.56
CA LEU A 97 5.16 1.00 22.09
C LEU A 97 5.60 -0.16 21.18
N LEU A 98 6.46 0.11 20.19
CA LEU A 98 7.00 -0.92 19.30
C LEU A 98 7.76 -1.99 20.07
N GLN A 99 8.53 -1.57 21.08
CA GLN A 99 9.29 -2.48 21.93
C GLN A 99 8.35 -3.38 22.76
N ALA A 100 7.28 -2.81 23.32
CA ALA A 100 6.24 -3.60 24.00
C ALA A 100 5.51 -4.56 23.05
N ALA A 101 5.16 -4.12 21.84
CA ALA A 101 4.53 -4.96 20.83
C ALA A 101 5.44 -6.13 20.42
N SER A 102 6.74 -5.88 20.25
CA SER A 102 7.71 -6.93 19.92
C SER A 102 7.82 -7.98 21.03
N ALA A 103 7.76 -7.57 22.29
CA ALA A 103 7.75 -8.47 23.43
C ALA A 103 6.46 -9.33 23.48
N MET A 104 5.30 -8.77 23.11
CA MET A 104 4.05 -9.55 23.03
C MET A 104 4.11 -10.59 21.91
N LEU A 105 4.56 -10.20 20.71
CA LEU A 105 4.67 -11.10 19.55
C LEU A 105 5.68 -12.23 19.76
N ALA A 106 6.75 -12.00 20.54
CA ALA A 106 7.72 -13.04 20.89
C ALA A 106 7.12 -14.19 21.75
N THR A 107 5.93 -14.00 22.35
CA THR A 107 5.29 -15.01 23.21
C THR A 107 4.31 -15.93 22.48
N THR A 108 4.03 -15.74 21.19
CA THR A 108 3.14 -16.65 20.42
C THR A 108 3.88 -17.88 19.88
N VAL A 109 3.59 -19.05 20.44
CA VAL A 109 4.07 -20.39 20.02
C VAL A 109 3.41 -20.81 18.69
N PRO A 110 4.14 -21.40 17.71
CA PRO A 110 3.54 -21.83 16.46
C PRO A 110 2.75 -23.14 16.66
N GLY A 111 1.43 -23.07 16.43
CA GLY A 111 0.54 -24.23 16.43
C GLY A 111 -0.51 -24.11 15.34
N GLN A 112 -0.58 -25.16 14.51
CA GLN A 112 -1.59 -25.48 13.49
C GLN A 112 -1.36 -24.92 12.07
N ALA A 113 -0.47 -25.63 11.36
CA ALA A 113 -0.64 -25.89 9.94
C ALA A 113 -1.94 -26.69 9.71
N GLY A 114 -2.83 -26.16 8.89
CA GLY A 114 -3.98 -26.93 8.39
C GLY A 114 -5.19 -26.07 8.08
N GLN A 115 -5.16 -25.40 6.92
CA GLN A 115 -6.27 -25.20 5.96
C GLN A 115 -5.97 -23.97 5.10
N GLN A 116 -5.03 -24.16 4.18
CA GLN A 116 -4.82 -23.30 3.03
C GLN A 116 -5.89 -23.67 2.00
N GLY A 117 -6.67 -22.69 1.53
CA GLY A 117 -7.62 -22.92 0.46
C GLY A 117 -8.44 -21.70 0.15
N HIS A 118 -7.87 -20.82 -0.68
CA HIS A 118 -8.52 -19.72 -1.41
C HIS A 118 -9.24 -18.68 -0.54
N ARG A 119 -8.77 -17.42 -0.51
CA ARG A 119 -9.38 -16.20 -1.13
C ARG A 119 -8.53 -14.98 -0.75
N SER A 120 -7.59 -14.59 -1.61
CA SER A 120 -7.08 -13.21 -1.67
C SER A 120 -6.41 -13.06 -3.03
N GLY A 121 -7.24 -13.03 -4.07
CA GLY A 121 -6.80 -12.82 -5.45
C GLY A 121 -7.23 -11.42 -5.84
N VAL A 122 -6.30 -10.47 -5.83
CA VAL A 122 -6.46 -9.28 -6.68
C VAL A 122 -6.43 -9.82 -8.10
N GLU A 123 -7.46 -9.51 -8.88
CA GLU A 123 -7.52 -9.93 -10.28
C GLU A 123 -6.46 -9.17 -11.08
N HIS A 124 -5.50 -9.90 -11.63
CA HIS A 124 -4.54 -9.36 -12.58
C HIS A 124 -5.24 -9.29 -13.94
N ILE A 125 -5.54 -8.07 -14.39
CA ILE A 125 -6.02 -7.80 -15.75
C ILE A 125 -4.79 -7.65 -16.63
N ASP A 126 -4.55 -8.61 -17.51
CA ASP A 126 -3.50 -8.53 -18.53
C ASP A 126 -3.90 -7.47 -19.57
N LEU A 127 -3.15 -6.36 -19.60
CA LEU A 127 -3.40 -5.22 -20.51
C LEU A 127 -2.68 -5.36 -21.87
N ASP A 128 -2.07 -6.51 -22.15
CA ASP A 128 -1.28 -6.73 -23.37
C ASP A 128 -2.10 -7.24 -24.57
N ASP A 129 -3.39 -7.56 -24.37
CA ASP A 129 -4.31 -7.91 -25.47
C ASP A 129 -5.21 -6.72 -25.83
N GLY A 130 -4.58 -5.65 -26.32
CA GLY A 130 -5.30 -4.53 -26.94
C GLY A 130 -5.86 -4.91 -28.32
N PRO A 131 -7.11 -4.56 -28.67
CA PRO A 131 -7.74 -4.93 -29.94
C PRO A 131 -7.17 -4.12 -31.09
N ALA A 132 -6.19 -4.67 -31.81
CA ALA A 132 -5.69 -4.11 -33.06
C ALA A 132 -6.43 -4.71 -34.26
N ASP A 133 -7.73 -4.40 -34.37
CA ASP A 133 -8.38 -4.36 -35.68
C ASP A 133 -8.07 -3.00 -36.29
N TRP A 134 -7.00 -2.93 -37.10
CA TRP A 134 -6.74 -1.78 -37.95
C TRP A 134 -6.88 -2.23 -39.41
N PRO A 135 -7.88 -1.74 -40.16
CA PRO A 135 -8.00 -2.05 -41.58
C PRO A 135 -6.82 -1.41 -42.33
N ASP A 136 -6.04 -2.25 -43.00
CA ASP A 136 -4.93 -1.83 -43.86
C ASP A 136 -5.47 -1.33 -45.21
N ASP A 137 -5.86 -0.05 -45.24
CA ASP A 137 -6.07 0.71 -46.47
C ASP A 137 -4.83 1.55 -46.77
N THR A 138 -3.76 0.94 -47.29
CA THR A 138 -2.66 1.69 -47.91
C THR A 138 -2.26 1.15 -49.29
N ASN A 139 -3.11 1.50 -50.26
CA ASN A 139 -2.81 1.93 -51.62
C ASN A 139 -1.32 1.90 -52.05
N GLU A 140 -0.93 0.87 -52.80
CA GLU A 140 0.32 0.80 -53.58
C GLU A 140 0.38 1.98 -54.56
N ASN A 141 1.25 2.95 -54.27
CA ASN A 141 1.77 3.84 -55.30
C ASN A 141 3.17 4.30 -54.94
N SER A 142 4.16 3.49 -55.31
CA SER A 142 5.57 3.87 -55.38
C SER A 142 6.25 3.07 -56.48
N GLU A 143 6.46 3.70 -57.65
CA GLU A 143 7.81 4.04 -58.13
C GLU A 143 8.46 2.94 -58.98
N GLU A 144 8.29 3.02 -60.31
CA GLU A 144 9.21 2.36 -61.25
C GLU A 144 9.99 3.44 -61.99
N GLY A 145 11.23 3.65 -61.53
CA GLY A 145 12.24 4.47 -62.17
C GLY A 145 13.40 3.64 -62.69
N ASP A 146 13.89 4.03 -63.87
CA ASP A 146 15.24 3.82 -64.43
C ASP A 146 15.49 2.62 -65.38
N ARG A 147 15.23 2.84 -66.69
CA ARG A 147 16.20 2.76 -67.80
C ARG A 147 15.61 3.13 -69.16
#